data_AF-A0A7K2N361-F1
#
_entry.id   AF-A0A7K2N361-F1
#
_cell.length_a   1.000
_cell.length_b   1.000
_cell.length_c   1.000
_cell.angle_alpha   90.00
_cell.angle_beta   90.00
_cell.angle_gamma   90.00
#
_symmetry.space_group_name_H-M   'P 1'
#
loop_
_entity.id
_entity.type
_entity.pdbx_description
1 polymer ?
#
loop_
_entity_poly.entity_id
_entity_poly.type
_entity_poly.pdbx_seq_one_letter_code
_entity_poly.pdbx_strand_id
1 'polypeptide(L)'
;VNGTGRGVIGWLSDLYGRKQCLLYVCAILGLAQFGIIWSAEIKNLPLFLIFSAVSGFGGGAIFPMFAALTADYFGENNNATNYGMVYSSKLVSGLGAGMGSVVVGAWGYNGAFSLAGSISIFAGFVALFLHPPGRSKGKRVTANPRPLGEE
;
A
#
# COMPACT_ATOMS: atom_id res chain seq x y z
N VAL A 1 -14.92 4.13 -7.38
CA VAL A 1 -13.65 3.38 -7.56
C VAL A 1 -12.89 3.19 -6.24
N ASN A 2 -12.52 4.27 -5.53
CA ASN A 2 -11.74 4.20 -4.27
C ASN A 2 -12.38 3.32 -3.16
N GLY A 3 -13.69 3.46 -2.92
CA GLY A 3 -14.39 2.66 -1.89
C GLY A 3 -14.39 1.16 -2.20
N THR A 4 -14.59 0.80 -3.47
CA THR A 4 -14.55 -0.59 -3.94
C THR A 4 -13.15 -1.20 -3.80
N GLY A 5 -12.10 -0.41 -4.08
CA GLY A 5 -10.72 -0.82 -3.89
C GLY A 5 -10.38 -1.20 -2.45
N ARG A 6 -10.94 -0.47 -1.47
CA ARG A 6 -10.75 -0.77 -0.04
C ARG A 6 -11.22 -2.18 0.32
N GLY A 7 -12.43 -2.54 -0.09
CA GLY A 7 -13.01 -3.84 0.22
C GLY A 7 -12.31 -4.98 -0.51
N VAL A 8 -12.12 -4.84 -1.83
CA VAL A 8 -11.56 -5.92 -2.67
C VAL A 8 -10.10 -6.19 -2.34
N ILE A 9 -9.26 -5.16 -2.26
CA ILE A 9 -7.84 -5.35 -1.95
C ILE A 9 -7.65 -5.80 -0.51
N GLY A 10 -8.44 -5.28 0.44
CA GLY A 10 -8.41 -5.75 1.83
C GLY A 10 -8.66 -7.26 1.89
N TRP A 11 -9.74 -7.72 1.27
CA TRP A 11 -10.07 -9.15 1.19
C TRP A 11 -8.98 -9.97 0.47
N LEU A 12 -8.45 -9.49 -0.65
CA LEU A 12 -7.33 -10.15 -1.36
C LEU A 12 -6.07 -10.22 -0.49
N SER A 13 -5.81 -9.20 0.32
CA SER A 13 -4.63 -9.17 1.19
C SER A 13 -4.70 -10.21 2.30
N ASP A 14 -5.90 -10.52 2.78
CA ASP A 14 -6.13 -11.55 3.79
C ASP A 14 -5.93 -12.96 3.20
N LEU A 15 -6.22 -13.16 1.91
CA LEU A 15 -6.04 -14.42 1.18
C LEU A 15 -4.59 -14.67 0.75
N TYR A 16 -3.95 -13.69 0.13
CA TYR A 16 -2.64 -13.84 -0.53
C TYR A 16 -1.46 -13.34 0.31
N GLY A 17 -1.74 -12.76 1.47
CA GLY A 17 -0.74 -12.22 2.38
C GLY A 17 -0.56 -10.71 2.22
N ARG A 18 -0.59 -10.01 3.36
CA ARG A 18 -0.66 -8.54 3.41
C ARG A 18 0.59 -7.86 2.85
N LYS A 19 1.79 -8.38 3.12
CA LYS A 19 3.04 -7.82 2.57
C LYS A 19 3.07 -7.94 1.04
N GLN A 20 2.76 -9.11 0.50
CA GLN A 20 2.81 -9.34 -0.95
C GLN A 20 1.78 -8.48 -1.69
N CYS A 21 0.58 -8.36 -1.12
CA CYS A 21 -0.46 -7.51 -1.66
C CYS A 21 -0.04 -6.01 -1.65
N LEU A 22 0.62 -5.53 -0.58
CA LEU A 22 1.13 -4.16 -0.52
C LEU A 22 2.15 -3.88 -1.64
N LEU A 23 3.07 -4.83 -1.89
CA LEU A 23 4.06 -4.72 -2.97
C LEU A 23 3.40 -4.61 -4.34
N TYR A 24 2.40 -5.47 -4.62
CA TYR A 24 1.66 -5.42 -5.88
C TYR A 24 0.88 -4.12 -6.03
N VAL A 25 0.22 -3.66 -4.97
CA VAL A 25 -0.53 -2.39 -4.99
C VAL A 25 0.39 -1.22 -5.30
N CYS A 26 1.56 -1.13 -4.64
CA CYS A 26 2.57 -0.10 -4.92
C CYS A 26 3.11 -0.17 -6.34
N ALA A 27 3.42 -1.37 -6.84
CA ALA A 27 3.90 -1.55 -8.21
C ALA A 27 2.85 -1.15 -9.24
N ILE A 28 1.60 -1.61 -9.07
CA ILE A 28 0.49 -1.31 -9.98
C ILE A 28 0.16 0.18 -9.97
N LEU A 29 0.11 0.83 -8.80
CA LEU A 29 -0.09 2.28 -8.69
C LEU A 29 1.01 3.06 -9.38
N GLY A 30 2.28 2.67 -9.15
CA GLY A 30 3.43 3.28 -9.78
C GLY A 30 3.36 3.21 -11.30
N LEU A 31 3.17 2.00 -11.83
CA LEU A 31 3.03 1.75 -13.26
C LEU A 31 1.80 2.42 -13.87
N ALA A 32 0.69 2.50 -13.14
CA ALA A 32 -0.51 3.20 -13.61
C ALA A 32 -0.24 4.69 -13.87
N GLN A 33 0.60 5.35 -13.07
CA GLN A 33 0.95 6.76 -13.35
C GLN A 33 1.74 6.93 -14.65
N PHE A 34 2.68 6.02 -14.93
CA PHE A 34 3.38 6.01 -16.22
C PHE A 34 2.43 5.67 -17.38
N GLY A 35 1.47 4.78 -17.16
CA GLY A 35 0.40 4.47 -18.11
C GLY A 35 -0.50 5.67 -18.41
N ILE A 36 -0.82 6.50 -17.40
CA ILE A 36 -1.55 7.76 -17.58
C ILE A 36 -0.76 8.71 -18.50
N ILE A 37 0.54 8.89 -18.26
CA ILE A 37 1.40 9.74 -19.12
C ILE A 37 1.38 9.21 -20.55
N TRP A 38 1.68 7.92 -20.72
CA TRP A 38 1.75 7.29 -22.04
C TRP A 38 0.42 7.39 -22.81
N SER A 39 -0.70 7.09 -22.15
CA SER A 39 -2.04 7.17 -22.74
C SER A 39 -2.45 8.61 -23.11
N ALA A 40 -1.99 9.59 -22.35
CA ALA A 40 -2.20 11.01 -22.65
C ALA A 40 -1.40 11.46 -23.87
N GLU A 41 -0.15 10.99 -24.03
CA GLU A 41 0.70 11.31 -25.18
C GLU A 41 0.10 10.79 -26.50
N ILE A 42 -0.41 9.56 -26.51
CA ILE A 42 -1.09 8.96 -27.67
C ILE A 42 -2.54 9.47 -27.84
N LYS A 43 -3.00 10.40 -26.99
CA LYS A 43 -4.36 10.97 -26.98
C LYS A 43 -5.47 9.93 -26.94
N ASN A 44 -5.24 8.81 -26.25
CA ASN A 44 -6.18 7.70 -26.17
C ASN A 44 -6.99 7.78 -24.86
N LEU A 45 -8.18 8.38 -24.96
CA LEU A 45 -9.05 8.59 -23.81
C LEU A 45 -9.48 7.29 -23.10
N PRO A 46 -9.89 6.21 -23.79
CA PRO A 46 -10.20 4.94 -23.14
C PRO A 46 -9.06 4.40 -22.27
N LEU A 47 -7.84 4.38 -22.80
CA LEU A 47 -6.67 3.91 -22.07
C LEU A 47 -6.34 4.79 -20.85
N PHE A 48 -6.47 6.11 -21.02
CA PHE A 48 -6.30 7.06 -19.92
C PHE A 48 -7.30 6.80 -18.78
N LEU A 49 -8.57 6.55 -19.11
CA LEU A 49 -9.60 6.24 -18.12
C LEU A 49 -9.33 4.92 -17.40
N ILE A 50 -8.83 3.91 -18.10
CA ILE A 50 -8.45 2.62 -17.49
C ILE A 50 -7.32 2.83 -16.48
N PHE A 51 -6.22 3.48 -16.85
CA PHE A 51 -5.12 3.71 -15.93
C PHE A 51 -5.51 4.62 -14.76
N SER A 52 -6.35 5.64 -15.01
CA SER A 52 -6.90 6.50 -13.95
C SER A 52 -7.79 5.71 -12.99
N ALA A 53 -8.64 4.81 -13.50
CA ALA A 53 -9.47 3.93 -12.69
C ALA A 53 -8.62 2.96 -11.85
N VAL A 54 -7.56 2.36 -12.42
CA VAL A 54 -6.62 1.49 -11.70
C VAL A 54 -5.89 2.26 -10.60
N SER A 55 -5.39 3.46 -10.90
CA SER A 55 -4.75 4.35 -9.92
C SER A 55 -5.72 4.70 -8.79
N GLY A 56 -6.97 5.07 -9.11
CA GLY A 56 -8.01 5.36 -8.12
C GLY A 56 -8.47 4.13 -7.32
N PHE A 57 -8.41 2.94 -7.91
CA PHE A 57 -8.72 1.69 -7.20
C PHE A 57 -7.62 1.36 -6.18
N GLY A 58 -6.35 1.38 -6.61
CA GLY A 58 -5.20 1.11 -5.75
C GLY A 58 -5.05 2.15 -4.64
N GLY A 59 -5.27 3.43 -4.94
CA GLY A 59 -5.18 4.52 -3.96
C GLY A 59 -6.16 4.36 -2.79
N GLY A 60 -7.37 3.83 -3.07
CA GLY A 60 -8.35 3.52 -2.03
C GLY A 60 -7.86 2.44 -1.06
N ALA A 61 -7.14 1.44 -1.56
CA ALA A 61 -6.71 0.27 -0.80
C ALA A 61 -5.58 0.51 0.21
N ILE A 62 -4.85 1.62 0.09
CA ILE A 62 -3.66 1.90 0.91
C ILE A 62 -4.00 1.93 2.41
N PHE A 63 -5.08 2.62 2.80
CA PHE A 63 -5.46 2.77 4.20
C PHE A 63 -5.83 1.45 4.90
N PRO A 64 -6.75 0.61 4.36
CA PRO A 64 -7.05 -0.67 5.00
C PRO A 64 -5.83 -1.59 5.02
N MET A 65 -4.97 -1.55 3.99
CA MET A 65 -3.73 -2.31 3.97
C MET A 65 -2.79 -1.95 5.11
N PHE A 66 -2.56 -0.65 5.36
CA PHE A 66 -1.71 -0.23 6.47
C PHE A 66 -2.35 -0.51 7.84
N ALA A 67 -3.67 -0.37 7.99
CA ALA A 67 -4.36 -0.72 9.23
C ALA A 67 -4.21 -2.21 9.56
N ALA A 68 -4.43 -3.06 8.55
CA ALA A 68 -4.28 -4.50 8.64
C ALA A 68 -2.81 -4.90 8.91
N LEU A 69 -1.84 -4.31 8.19
CA LEU A 69 -0.42 -4.60 8.42
C LEU A 69 0.04 -4.20 9.83
N THR A 70 -0.48 -3.10 10.36
CA THR A 70 -0.16 -2.62 11.72
C THR A 70 -0.66 -3.60 12.78
N ALA A 71 -1.90 -4.07 12.65
CA ALA A 71 -2.47 -5.08 13.53
C ALA A 71 -1.66 -6.40 13.51
N ASP A 72 -1.24 -6.85 12.32
CA ASP A 72 -0.44 -8.09 12.18
C ASP A 72 0.97 -7.97 12.75
N TYR A 73 1.57 -6.77 12.71
CA TYR A 73 2.96 -6.56 13.11
C TYR A 73 3.09 -6.28 14.60
N PHE A 74 2.14 -5.55 15.18
CA PHE A 74 2.22 -5.10 16.57
C PHE A 74 1.18 -5.74 17.50
N GLY A 75 0.25 -6.53 16.96
CA GLY A 75 -0.84 -7.14 17.71
C GLY A 75 -1.97 -6.15 18.05
N GLU A 76 -3.05 -6.70 18.63
CA GLU A 76 -4.30 -5.97 18.81
C GLU A 76 -4.35 -5.11 20.08
N ASN A 77 -3.57 -5.46 21.12
CA ASN A 77 -3.62 -4.83 22.45
C ASN A 77 -3.44 -3.30 22.42
N ASN A 78 -2.57 -2.79 21.55
CA ASN A 78 -2.30 -1.35 21.39
C ASN A 78 -2.55 -0.87 19.96
N ASN A 79 -3.43 -1.55 19.20
CA ASN A 79 -3.60 -1.29 17.77
C ASN A 79 -4.06 0.15 17.47
N ALA A 80 -4.93 0.73 18.29
CA ALA A 80 -5.37 2.12 18.10
C ALA A 80 -4.20 3.12 18.18
N THR A 81 -3.29 2.95 19.15
CA THR A 81 -2.10 3.80 19.29
C THR A 81 -1.09 3.55 18.16
N ASN A 82 -0.83 2.28 17.84
CA ASN A 82 0.13 1.91 16.79
C ASN A 82 -0.35 2.38 15.42
N TYR A 83 -1.62 2.14 15.10
CA TYR A 83 -2.22 2.62 13.86
C TYR A 83 -2.34 4.13 13.85
N GLY A 84 -2.60 4.79 14.99
CA GLY A 84 -2.54 6.24 15.11
C GLY A 84 -1.18 6.82 14.72
N MET A 85 -0.08 6.20 15.15
CA MET A 85 1.28 6.59 14.73
C MET A 85 1.53 6.34 13.23
N VAL A 86 1.06 5.23 12.68
CA VAL A 86 1.17 5.00 11.23
C VAL A 86 0.33 6.04 10.47
N TYR A 87 -0.86 6.36 10.97
CA TYR A 87 -1.78 7.31 10.35
C TYR A 87 -1.29 8.76 10.43
N SER A 88 -0.46 9.13 11.42
CA SER A 88 0.14 10.47 11.49
C SER A 88 1.04 10.78 10.30
N SER A 89 1.59 9.77 9.62
CA SER A 89 2.29 9.94 8.34
C SER A 89 1.43 10.65 7.27
N LYS A 90 0.10 10.58 7.40
CA LYS A 90 -0.85 11.30 6.54
C LYS A 90 -0.64 12.82 6.62
N LEU A 91 -0.23 13.35 7.76
CA LEU A 91 0.07 14.78 7.90
C LEU A 91 1.26 15.19 7.01
N VAL A 92 2.31 14.36 7.00
CA VAL A 92 3.46 14.54 6.11
C VAL A 92 3.03 14.43 4.64
N SER A 93 2.16 13.46 4.31
CA SER A 93 1.61 13.34 2.96
C SER A 93 0.75 14.55 2.53
N GLY A 94 0.15 15.26 3.49
CA GLY A 94 -0.60 16.49 3.24
C GLY A 94 0.27 17.62 2.67
N LEU A 95 1.56 17.67 3.03
CA LEU A 95 2.52 18.57 2.40
C LEU A 95 2.71 18.24 0.90
N GLY A 96 2.65 16.95 0.56
CA GLY A 96 2.70 16.47 -0.82
C GLY A 96 1.53 16.96 -1.68
N ALA A 97 0.35 17.15 -1.11
CA ALA A 97 -0.78 17.73 -1.83
C ALA A 97 -0.51 19.18 -2.27
N GLY A 98 0.14 19.98 -1.42
CA GLY A 98 0.60 21.33 -1.77
C GLY A 98 1.79 21.31 -2.74
N MET A 99 2.67 20.31 -2.63
CA MET A 99 3.80 20.14 -3.55
C MET A 99 3.35 19.79 -4.97
N GLY A 100 2.19 19.15 -5.12
CA GLY A 100 1.62 18.80 -6.43
C GLY A 100 1.43 20.01 -7.35
N SER A 101 0.91 21.14 -6.84
CA SER A 101 0.72 22.35 -7.66
C SER A 101 2.06 22.99 -8.07
N VAL A 102 3.06 22.97 -7.19
CA VAL A 102 4.41 23.47 -7.46
C VAL A 102 5.08 22.63 -8.54
N VAL A 103 5.00 21.30 -8.43
CA VAL A 103 5.59 20.38 -9.41
C VAL A 103 4.90 20.50 -10.76
N VAL A 104 3.57 20.63 -10.80
CA VAL A 104 2.86 20.91 -12.05
C VAL A 104 3.28 22.25 -12.65
N GLY A 105 3.47 23.29 -11.83
CA GLY A 105 3.94 24.59 -12.30
C GLY A 105 5.37 24.55 -12.88
N ALA A 106 6.25 23.73 -12.31
CA ALA A 106 7.65 23.63 -12.74
C ALA A 106 7.88 22.63 -13.89
N TRP A 107 7.25 21.45 -13.83
CA TRP A 107 7.52 20.30 -14.69
C TRP A 107 6.29 19.78 -15.45
N GLY A 108 5.14 20.44 -15.31
CA GLY A 108 3.88 20.04 -15.92
C GLY A 108 3.28 18.78 -15.31
N TYR A 109 2.16 18.34 -15.88
CA TYR A 109 1.46 17.12 -15.45
C TYR A 109 2.32 15.87 -15.60
N ASN A 110 3.11 15.76 -16.67
CA ASN A 110 4.01 14.63 -16.88
C ASN A 110 5.05 14.51 -15.76
N GLY A 111 5.63 15.63 -15.32
CA GLY A 111 6.55 15.66 -14.16
C GLY A 111 5.87 15.29 -12.85
N ALA A 112 4.62 15.75 -12.65
CA ALA A 112 3.87 15.40 -11.44
C ALA A 112 3.51 13.91 -11.37
N PHE A 113 3.05 13.33 -12.49
CA PHE A 113 2.71 11.91 -12.57
C PHE A 113 3.95 11.01 -12.49
N SER A 114 5.07 11.39 -13.10
CA SER A 114 6.31 10.62 -13.03
C SER A 114 6.90 10.63 -11.61
N LEU A 115 6.82 11.76 -10.90
CA LEU A 115 7.20 11.87 -9.49
C LEU A 115 6.29 10.99 -8.61
N ALA A 116 4.97 11.08 -8.79
CA ALA A 116 4.02 10.26 -8.03
C ALA A 116 4.25 8.76 -8.26
N GLY A 117 4.47 8.35 -9.52
CA GLY A 117 4.77 6.97 -9.88
C GLY A 117 6.08 6.48 -9.23
N SER A 118 7.12 7.30 -9.28
CA SER A 118 8.43 6.99 -8.68
C SER A 118 8.36 6.84 -7.17
N ILE A 119 7.63 7.72 -6.48
CA ILE A 119 7.41 7.63 -5.03
C ILE A 119 6.67 6.34 -4.68
N SER A 120 5.68 5.93 -5.48
CA SER A 120 4.92 4.70 -5.24
C SER A 120 5.79 3.44 -5.40
N ILE A 121 6.62 3.38 -6.44
CA ILE A 121 7.57 2.28 -6.65
C ILE A 121 8.62 2.25 -5.53
N PHE A 122 9.15 3.42 -5.15
CA PHE A 122 10.08 3.55 -4.03
C PHE A 122 9.47 3.08 -2.71
N ALA A 123 8.21 3.43 -2.43
CA ALA A 123 7.49 2.92 -1.27
C ALA A 123 7.35 1.39 -1.30
N GLY A 124 7.06 0.81 -2.48
CA GLY A 124 7.06 -0.64 -2.68
C GLY A 124 8.44 -1.27 -2.41
N PHE A 125 9.51 -0.63 -2.87
CA PHE A 125 10.87 -1.06 -2.61
C PHE A 125 11.22 -1.02 -1.11
N VAL A 126 10.89 0.06 -0.41
CA VAL A 126 11.05 0.16 1.05
C VAL A 126 10.23 -0.91 1.77
N ALA A 127 9.01 -1.20 1.28
CA ALA A 127 8.16 -2.24 1.85
C ALA A 127 8.75 -3.65 1.74
N LEU A 128 9.70 -3.92 0.84
CA LEU A 128 10.45 -5.19 0.83
C LEU A 128 11.22 -5.41 2.13
N PHE A 129 11.68 -4.33 2.76
CA PHE A 129 12.44 -4.37 4.02
C PHE A 129 11.55 -4.39 5.27
N LEU A 130 10.22 -4.28 5.13
CA LEU A 130 9.30 -4.43 6.25
C LEU A 130 9.32 -5.87 6.78
N HIS A 131 9.55 -6.00 8.09
CA HIS A 131 9.53 -7.26 8.81
C HIS A 131 8.76 -7.08 10.13
N PRO A 132 8.00 -8.10 10.57
CA PRO A 132 7.29 -8.04 11.85
C PRO A 132 8.28 -7.86 13.01
N PRO A 133 8.15 -6.83 13.85
CA PRO A 133 8.97 -6.66 15.03
C PRO A 133 8.67 -7.76 16.05
N GLY A 134 9.71 -8.38 16.63
CA GLY A 134 9.57 -9.32 17.75
C GLY A 134 9.16 -10.76 17.40
N ARG A 135 8.90 -11.11 16.13
CA ARG A 135 8.64 -12.51 15.76
C ARG A 135 9.95 -13.29 15.71
N SER A 136 10.30 -13.94 16.82
CA SER A 136 11.40 -14.92 16.90
C SER A 136 11.29 -15.87 15.70
N LYS A 137 12.33 -15.93 14.85
CA LYS A 137 12.45 -16.95 13.81
C LYS A 137 12.27 -18.32 14.46
N GLY A 138 11.12 -18.95 14.21
CA GLY A 138 10.79 -20.33 14.52
C GLY A 138 11.24 -20.86 15.88
N LYS A 139 10.44 -20.65 16.94
CA LYS A 139 10.21 -21.80 17.82
C LYS A 139 9.18 -22.66 17.11
N ARG A 140 9.67 -23.65 16.35
CA ARG A 140 8.86 -24.77 15.88
C ARG A 140 8.13 -25.27 17.12
N VAL A 141 6.81 -25.12 17.17
CA VAL A 141 6.02 -25.67 18.28
C VAL A 141 6.22 -27.18 18.20
N THR A 142 7.15 -27.70 18.98
CA THR A 142 7.33 -29.13 19.15
C THR A 142 6.07 -29.63 19.83
N ALA A 143 5.34 -30.53 19.19
CA ALA A 143 4.20 -31.19 19.81
C ALA A 143 4.64 -31.69 21.18
N ASN A 144 3.86 -31.37 22.22
CA ASN A 144 4.15 -31.82 23.57
C ASN A 144 4.20 -33.36 23.54
N PRO A 145 5.35 -34.00 23.83
CA PRO A 145 5.47 -35.45 23.74
C PRO A 145 4.66 -36.20 24.82
N ARG A 146 4.04 -35.47 25.77
CA ARG A 146 3.17 -36.03 26.81
C ARG A 146 1.86 -35.23 26.88
N PRO A 147 0.79 -35.65 26.18
CA PRO A 147 -0.52 -35.04 26.36
C PRO A 147 -0.98 -35.26 27.81
N LEU A 148 -1.37 -34.19 28.50
CA LEU A 148 -1.82 -34.19 29.90
C LEU A 148 -3.26 -34.74 30.06
N GLY A 149 -3.61 -35.79 29.32
CA GLY A 149 -5.01 -36.20 29.12
C GLY A 149 -5.28 -37.69 29.26
N GLU A 150 -4.50 -38.41 30.06
CA GLU A 150 -4.83 -39.78 30.48
C GLU A 150 -4.71 -39.92 32.00
N GLU A 151 -5.65 -39.31 32.73
CA GLU A 151 -6.07 -39.74 34.08
C GLU A 151 -7.59 -39.56 34.21
#